data_AF-A0A7J6PVI4-F1
#
_entry.id   AF-A0A7J6PVI4-F1
#
_cell.length_a   1.000
_cell.length_b   1.000
_cell.length_c   1.000
_cell.angle_alpha   90.00
_cell.angle_beta   90.00
_cell.angle_gamma   90.00
#
_symmetry.space_group_name_H-M   'P 1'
#
loop_
_entity.id
_entity.type
_entity.pdbx_description
1 polymer ?
#
loop_
_entity_poly.entity_id
_entity_poly.type
_entity_poly.pdbx_seq_one_letter_code
_entity_poly.pdbx_strand_id
1 'polypeptide(L)'
;VQSIGHAIGLDMHLAPEYLKDGPELTEWEAEVRETMHDVRDPDLWGSAYDKILGLNLHPKYGGWYAYRLVVVIDLELEEALCQPPRCDIGLTEQQKRDILMEFNAQPDLGRYLTAVREGGSMMQVNTCKVAHFRYFHEKNRAKRARFMELMYNESTME
;
A
#
# COMPACT_ATOMS: atom_id res chain seq x y z
N VAL A 1 6.33 7.45 7.33
CA VAL A 1 5.98 8.11 6.04
C VAL A 1 4.49 8.07 5.76
N GLN A 2 3.81 6.93 5.94
CA GLN A 2 2.36 6.78 5.81
C GLN A 2 1.53 7.83 6.58
N SER A 3 1.89 8.09 7.84
CA SER A 3 1.22 9.11 8.65
C SER A 3 1.39 10.53 8.09
N ILE A 4 2.49 10.82 7.38
CA ILE A 4 2.73 12.14 6.76
C ILE A 4 1.77 12.33 5.60
N GLY A 5 1.68 11.35 4.68
CA GLY A 5 0.74 11.43 3.56
C GLY A 5 -0.71 11.58 4.00
N HIS A 6 -1.08 10.87 5.07
CA HIS A 6 -2.40 11.02 5.70
C HIS A 6 -2.63 12.42 6.27
N ALA A 7 -1.66 12.96 7.02
CA ALA A 7 -1.77 14.26 7.68
C ALA A 7 -1.90 15.42 6.67
N ILE A 8 -1.32 15.28 5.48
CA ILE A 8 -1.39 16.26 4.38
C ILE A 8 -2.49 15.93 3.36
N GLY A 9 -3.37 14.98 3.64
CA GLY A 9 -4.50 14.66 2.76
C GLY A 9 -4.11 14.13 1.38
N LEU A 10 -2.88 13.63 1.20
CA LEU A 10 -2.41 13.09 -0.08
C LEU A 10 -3.08 11.75 -0.42
N ASP A 11 -3.28 10.94 0.61
CA ASP A 11 -3.75 9.57 0.49
C ASP A 11 -4.53 9.16 1.76
N MET A 12 -5.35 8.12 1.60
CA MET A 12 -6.11 7.53 2.69
C MET A 12 -5.19 6.53 3.40
N HIS A 13 -4.95 6.73 4.71
CA HIS A 13 -4.29 5.72 5.53
C HIS A 13 -5.34 4.73 6.05
N LEU A 14 -5.19 3.48 5.64
CA LEU A 14 -6.02 2.36 6.04
C LEU A 14 -5.24 1.50 7.02
N ALA A 15 -5.74 1.38 8.24
CA ALA A 15 -5.11 0.61 9.30
C ALA A 15 -6.20 -0.04 10.18
N PRO A 16 -5.88 -1.13 10.91
CA PRO A 16 -6.85 -1.83 11.76
C PRO A 16 -7.57 -0.91 12.75
N GLU A 17 -6.88 0.11 13.26
CA GLU A 17 -7.42 1.07 14.23
C GLU A 17 -8.51 1.99 13.66
N TYR A 18 -8.72 1.97 12.34
CA TYR A 18 -9.77 2.73 11.65
C TYR A 18 -10.93 1.84 11.15
N LEU A 19 -10.92 0.56 11.50
CA LEU A 19 -12.05 -0.34 11.27
C LEU A 19 -13.09 -0.18 12.38
N LYS A 20 -14.34 -0.50 12.07
CA LYS A 20 -15.41 -0.46 13.06
C LYS A 20 -15.20 -1.54 14.15
N ASP A 21 -15.21 -1.11 15.41
CA ASP A 21 -15.14 -2.00 16.58
C ASP A 21 -16.32 -2.98 16.64
N GLY A 22 -16.04 -4.21 17.10
CA GLY A 22 -17.05 -5.25 17.33
C GLY A 22 -16.47 -6.66 17.34
N PRO A 23 -17.29 -7.68 17.65
CA PRO A 23 -16.86 -9.07 17.62
C PRO A 23 -16.31 -9.49 16.25
N GLU A 24 -16.92 -8.98 15.17
CA GLU A 24 -16.45 -9.23 13.80
C GLU A 24 -15.00 -8.75 13.56
N LEU A 25 -14.58 -7.66 14.21
CA LEU A 25 -13.20 -7.18 14.09
C LEU A 25 -12.25 -8.15 14.78
N THR A 26 -12.60 -8.65 15.95
CA THR A 26 -11.77 -9.61 16.70
C THR A 26 -11.62 -10.93 15.94
N GLU A 27 -12.72 -11.45 15.38
CA GLU A 27 -12.73 -12.65 14.55
C GLU A 27 -11.88 -12.47 13.28
N TRP A 28 -12.07 -11.34 12.58
CA TRP A 28 -11.28 -11.00 11.40
C TRP A 28 -9.78 -10.87 11.72
N GLU A 29 -9.41 -10.20 12.82
CA GLU A 29 -8.01 -10.07 13.18
C GLU A 29 -7.36 -11.42 13.53
N ALA A 30 -8.11 -12.35 14.14
CA ALA A 30 -7.63 -13.69 14.42
C ALA A 30 -7.34 -14.45 13.10
N GLU A 31 -8.26 -14.42 12.15
CA GLU A 31 -8.11 -15.02 10.82
C GLU A 31 -6.89 -14.46 10.06
N VAL A 32 -6.74 -13.12 10.06
CA VAL A 32 -5.62 -12.45 9.40
C VAL A 32 -4.30 -12.85 10.04
N ARG A 33 -4.21 -12.89 11.38
CA ARG A 33 -2.98 -13.29 12.08
C ARG A 33 -2.61 -14.74 11.81
N GLU A 34 -3.57 -15.65 11.82
CA GLU A 34 -3.34 -17.06 11.47
C GLU A 34 -2.74 -17.17 10.06
N THR A 35 -3.35 -16.51 9.07
CA THR A 35 -2.87 -16.55 7.68
C THR A 35 -1.53 -15.83 7.50
N MET A 36 -1.27 -14.76 8.26
CA MET A 36 0.02 -14.07 8.26
C MET A 36 1.15 -14.96 8.75
N HIS A 37 0.91 -15.81 9.75
CA HIS A 37 1.93 -16.70 10.31
C HIS A 37 2.42 -17.74 9.31
N ASP A 38 1.60 -18.09 8.30
CA ASP A 38 1.99 -18.99 7.21
C ASP A 38 3.00 -18.37 6.23
N VAL A 39 3.03 -17.04 6.12
CA VAL A 39 3.82 -16.31 5.10
C VAL A 39 4.91 -15.41 5.68
N ARG A 40 4.91 -15.20 7.00
CA ARG A 40 5.91 -14.39 7.69
C ARG A 40 6.93 -15.26 8.39
N ASP A 41 8.19 -14.86 8.27
CA ASP A 41 9.29 -15.43 9.02
C ASP A 41 9.50 -14.62 10.32
N PRO A 42 9.39 -15.23 11.51
CA PRO A 42 9.57 -14.54 12.78
C PRO A 42 10.92 -13.81 12.89
N ASP A 43 12.00 -14.38 12.37
CA ASP A 43 13.34 -13.82 12.46
C ASP A 43 13.50 -12.60 11.54
N LEU A 44 12.80 -12.57 10.41
CA LEU A 44 12.80 -11.43 9.49
C LEU A 44 11.88 -10.29 9.93
N TRP A 45 10.77 -10.61 10.61
CA TRP A 45 9.74 -9.64 10.97
C TRP A 45 9.89 -9.07 12.39
N GLY A 46 10.57 -9.78 13.29
CA GLY A 46 10.83 -9.32 14.65
C GLY A 46 9.55 -8.89 15.38
N SER A 47 9.55 -7.70 15.99
CA SER A 47 8.39 -7.18 16.73
C SER A 47 7.16 -6.90 15.87
N ALA A 48 7.27 -6.91 14.55
CA ALA A 48 6.16 -6.71 13.63
C ALA A 48 5.50 -8.03 13.18
N TYR A 49 6.00 -9.18 13.63
CA TYR A 49 5.51 -10.50 13.23
C TYR A 49 3.99 -10.64 13.39
N ASP A 50 3.46 -10.35 14.59
CA ASP A 50 2.04 -10.43 14.91
C ASP A 50 1.22 -9.19 14.54
N LYS A 51 1.88 -8.15 14.01
CA LYS A 51 1.24 -6.87 13.76
C LYS A 51 0.56 -6.86 12.39
N ILE A 52 -0.75 -6.63 12.37
CA ILE A 52 -1.47 -6.27 11.14
C ILE A 52 -1.06 -4.84 10.79
N LEU A 53 -0.36 -4.69 9.67
CA LEU A 53 0.17 -3.41 9.21
C LEU A 53 -0.89 -2.64 8.42
N GLY A 54 -0.92 -1.33 8.62
CA GLY A 54 -1.65 -0.42 7.75
C GLY A 54 -0.93 -0.14 6.43
N LEU A 55 -1.69 0.32 5.45
CA LEU A 55 -1.22 0.79 4.15
C LEU A 55 -1.85 2.14 3.80
N ASN A 56 -1.31 2.81 2.78
CA ASN A 56 -1.92 4.02 2.25
C ASN A 56 -2.37 3.78 0.82
N LEU A 57 -3.54 4.30 0.48
CA LEU A 57 -4.11 4.24 -0.85
C LEU A 57 -4.24 5.66 -1.40
N HIS A 58 -3.67 5.88 -2.58
CA HIS A 58 -3.78 7.14 -3.29
C HIS A 58 -5.05 7.15 -4.15
N PRO A 59 -5.84 8.25 -4.18
CA PRO A 59 -7.12 8.29 -4.90
C PRO A 59 -6.99 8.06 -6.41
N LYS A 60 -5.82 8.34 -7.00
CA LYS A 60 -5.53 8.11 -8.42
C LYS A 60 -4.76 6.82 -8.72
N TYR A 61 -3.99 6.32 -7.76
CA TYR A 61 -2.99 5.26 -7.99
C TYR A 61 -3.25 4.00 -7.16
N GLY A 62 -4.22 4.01 -6.25
CA GLY A 62 -4.40 2.94 -5.28
C GLY A 62 -3.11 2.75 -4.47
N GLY A 63 -2.63 1.52 -4.39
CA GLY A 63 -1.31 1.20 -3.82
C GLY A 63 -0.15 1.27 -4.83
N TRP A 64 -0.38 1.61 -6.10
CA TRP A 64 0.66 1.69 -7.14
C TRP A 64 1.54 2.94 -7.05
N TYR A 65 2.06 3.23 -5.87
CA TYR A 65 3.00 4.30 -5.61
C TYR A 65 3.85 3.95 -4.38
N ALA A 66 4.93 4.69 -4.18
CA ALA A 66 5.74 4.58 -2.97
C ALA A 66 6.27 5.96 -2.60
N TYR A 67 6.27 6.29 -1.31
CA TYR A 67 7.01 7.44 -0.81
C TYR A 67 8.50 7.26 -1.09
N ARG A 68 9.17 8.33 -1.51
CA ARG A 68 10.60 8.31 -1.84
C ARG A 68 11.45 9.23 -0.98
N LEU A 69 10.94 10.42 -0.70
CA LEU A 69 11.69 11.47 -0.04
C LEU A 69 10.76 12.31 0.83
N VAL A 70 11.24 12.67 2.01
CA VAL A 70 10.68 13.75 2.82
C VAL A 70 11.73 14.84 2.86
N VAL A 71 11.39 16.03 2.37
CA VAL A 71 12.28 17.20 2.43
C VAL A 71 11.82 18.04 3.61
N VAL A 72 12.73 18.24 4.57
CA VAL A 72 12.49 19.11 5.72
C VAL A 72 13.25 20.41 5.44
N ILE A 73 12.50 21.50 5.40
CA ILE A 73 13.05 22.84 5.20
C ILE A 73 12.74 23.62 6.47
N ASP A 74 13.77 24.21 7.05
CA ASP A 74 13.62 25.15 8.16
C ASP A 74 13.21 26.51 7.58
N LEU A 75 11.99 26.93 7.88
CA LEU A 75 11.40 28.16 7.36
C LEU A 75 10.79 28.94 8.52
N GLU A 76 11.09 30.23 8.59
CA GLU A 76 10.28 31.17 9.35
C GLU A 76 8.97 31.38 8.61
N LEU A 77 7.89 30.85 9.15
CA LEU A 77 6.55 31.02 8.61
C LEU A 77 5.89 32.24 9.26
N GLU A 78 5.60 33.27 8.48
CA GLU A 78 4.85 34.46 8.94
C GLU A 78 3.36 34.13 9.18
N GLU A 79 2.83 33.08 8.53
CA GLU A 79 1.45 32.60 8.68
C GLU A 79 1.40 31.08 8.78
N ALA A 80 0.41 30.56 9.53
CA ALA A 80 0.21 29.13 9.68
C ALA A 80 -0.28 28.49 8.37
N LEU A 81 0.38 27.41 7.94
CA LEU A 81 -0.07 26.63 6.79
C LEU A 81 -1.43 25.96 7.10
N CYS A 82 -2.38 26.12 6.18
CA CYS A 82 -3.69 25.51 6.33
C CYS A 82 -3.60 24.00 6.09
N GLN A 83 -4.14 23.19 7.02
CA GLN A 83 -4.15 21.75 6.85
C GLN A 83 -5.19 21.35 5.79
N PRO A 84 -4.79 20.59 4.75
CA PRO A 84 -5.74 20.10 3.75
C PRO A 84 -6.73 19.09 4.35
N PRO A 85 -7.91 18.93 3.73
CA PRO A 85 -8.86 17.92 4.17
C PRO A 85 -8.26 16.51 4.05
N ARG A 86 -8.70 15.61 4.92
CA ARG A 86 -8.30 14.20 4.85
C ARG A 86 -8.81 13.58 3.55
N CYS A 87 -7.97 12.75 2.93
CA CYS A 87 -8.37 11.95 1.78
C CYS A 87 -9.23 10.77 2.25
N ASP A 88 -10.42 10.64 1.67
CA ASP A 88 -11.30 9.48 1.80
C ASP A 88 -11.65 8.95 0.41
N ILE A 89 -11.39 7.67 0.17
CA ILE A 89 -11.62 6.99 -1.11
C ILE A 89 -13.02 6.33 -1.14
N GLY A 90 -13.79 6.41 -0.05
CA GLY A 90 -15.16 5.92 0.01
C GLY A 90 -15.26 4.39 0.02
N LEU A 91 -14.32 3.73 0.70
CA LEU A 91 -14.29 2.28 0.89
C LEU A 91 -15.33 1.83 1.93
N THR A 92 -16.03 0.73 1.66
CA THR A 92 -16.88 0.07 2.66
C THR A 92 -16.02 -0.64 3.72
N GLU A 93 -16.60 -0.94 4.89
CA GLU A 93 -15.90 -1.70 5.94
C GLU A 93 -15.41 -3.07 5.45
N GLN A 94 -16.19 -3.76 4.61
CA GLN A 94 -15.76 -5.02 4.03
C GLN A 94 -14.56 -4.84 3.11
N GLN A 95 -14.59 -3.83 2.23
CA GLN A 95 -13.46 -3.54 1.34
C GLN A 95 -12.19 -3.22 2.13
N LYS A 96 -12.31 -2.44 3.21
CA LYS A 96 -11.19 -2.13 4.10
C LYS A 96 -10.56 -3.40 4.69
N ARG A 97 -11.40 -4.33 5.18
CA ARG A 97 -10.97 -5.63 5.72
C ARG A 97 -10.30 -6.50 4.67
N ASP A 98 -10.89 -6.63 3.48
CA ASP A 98 -10.35 -7.43 2.38
C ASP A 98 -8.97 -6.92 1.92
N ILE A 99 -8.81 -5.60 1.79
CA ILE A 99 -7.54 -4.97 1.39
C ILE A 99 -6.46 -5.20 2.44
N LEU A 100 -6.78 -5.01 3.73
CA LEU A 100 -5.83 -5.22 4.82
C LEU A 100 -5.41 -6.69 4.94
N MET A 101 -6.36 -7.62 4.78
CA MET A 101 -6.09 -9.06 4.74
C MET A 101 -5.12 -9.39 3.62
N GLU A 102 -5.41 -8.96 2.40
CA GLU A 102 -4.55 -9.27 1.25
C GLU A 102 -3.16 -8.63 1.38
N PHE A 103 -3.08 -7.38 1.82
CA PHE A 103 -1.79 -6.70 2.04
C PHE A 103 -0.91 -7.45 3.06
N ASN A 104 -1.52 -7.97 4.13
CA ASN A 104 -0.78 -8.56 5.23
C ASN A 104 -0.48 -10.05 5.05
N ALA A 105 -1.40 -10.80 4.44
CA ALA A 105 -1.37 -12.26 4.35
C ALA A 105 -1.13 -12.79 2.93
N GLN A 106 -1.42 -12.00 1.88
CA GLN A 106 -1.27 -12.41 0.48
C GLN A 106 -0.63 -11.32 -0.41
N PRO A 107 0.47 -10.67 0.03
CA PRO A 107 1.01 -9.49 -0.66
C PRO A 107 1.46 -9.77 -2.09
N ASP A 108 1.86 -11.01 -2.40
CA ASP A 108 2.33 -11.41 -3.73
C ASP A 108 1.22 -11.40 -4.81
N LEU A 109 -0.06 -11.37 -4.42
CA LEU A 109 -1.18 -11.26 -5.35
C LEU A 109 -1.37 -9.83 -5.89
N GLY A 110 -0.99 -8.81 -5.10
CA GLY A 110 -0.97 -7.41 -5.53
C GLY A 110 -2.31 -6.78 -5.91
N ARG A 111 -3.47 -7.42 -5.68
CA ARG A 111 -4.80 -6.87 -5.98
C ARG A 111 -5.15 -5.74 -5.04
N TYR A 112 -4.67 -5.76 -3.79
CA TYR A 112 -4.78 -4.65 -2.83
C TYR A 112 -4.25 -3.32 -3.39
N LEU A 113 -3.32 -3.36 -4.35
CA LEU A 113 -2.78 -2.17 -5.02
C LEU A 113 -3.80 -1.49 -5.94
N THR A 114 -4.83 -2.22 -6.39
CA THR A 114 -5.83 -1.73 -7.35
C THR A 114 -7.11 -1.22 -6.69
N ALA A 115 -7.18 -1.21 -5.36
CA ALA A 115 -8.38 -0.83 -4.62
C ALA A 115 -8.68 0.69 -4.69
N VAL A 116 -9.41 1.13 -5.71
CA VAL A 116 -9.94 2.49 -5.86
C VAL A 116 -11.33 2.46 -6.52
N ARG A 117 -12.27 3.29 -6.04
CA ARG A 117 -13.58 3.52 -6.69
C ARG A 117 -13.60 4.83 -7.48
N GLU A 118 -14.29 4.83 -8.61
CA GLU A 118 -14.98 6.01 -9.14
C GLU A 118 -16.39 5.59 -9.57
N GLY A 119 -17.42 6.32 -9.14
CA GLY A 119 -18.80 6.11 -9.61
C GLY A 119 -19.43 4.73 -9.34
N GLY A 120 -18.85 3.89 -8.48
CA GLY A 120 -19.40 2.59 -8.13
C GLY A 120 -18.78 1.38 -8.82
N SER A 121 -17.86 1.59 -9.77
CA SER A 121 -17.03 0.55 -10.37
C SER A 121 -15.58 0.65 -9.85
N MET A 122 -14.86 -0.46 -9.75
CA MET A 122 -13.40 -0.39 -9.53
C MET A 122 -12.77 0.27 -10.75
N MET A 123 -12.04 1.37 -10.54
CA MET A 123 -11.36 2.04 -11.64
C MET A 123 -10.25 1.14 -12.21
N GLN A 124 -10.01 1.25 -13.52
CA GLN A 124 -8.68 0.98 -14.04
C GLN A 124 -7.74 2.05 -13.48
N VAL A 125 -7.11 1.72 -12.35
CA VAL A 125 -6.08 2.56 -11.76
C VAL A 125 -4.93 2.67 -12.76
N ASN A 126 -4.18 3.77 -12.75
CA ASN A 126 -2.91 3.84 -13.47
C ASN A 126 -1.94 2.86 -12.80
N THR A 127 -2.02 1.59 -13.20
CA THR A 127 -1.23 0.51 -12.63
C THR A 127 0.19 0.57 -13.19
N CYS A 128 1.14 0.04 -12.42
CA CYS A 128 2.43 -0.26 -13.00
C CYS A 128 2.26 -1.34 -14.08
N LYS A 129 3.03 -1.21 -15.18
CA LYS A 129 3.14 -2.27 -16.18
C LYS A 129 3.49 -3.60 -15.48
N VAL A 130 3.01 -4.73 -16.00
CA VAL A 130 3.31 -6.09 -15.47
C VAL A 130 4.82 -6.29 -15.24
N ALA A 131 5.65 -5.72 -16.14
CA ALA A 131 7.09 -5.67 -16.03
C ALA A 131 7.60 -5.04 -14.71
N HIS A 132 7.06 -3.89 -14.31
CA HIS A 132 7.43 -3.22 -13.06
C HIS A 132 6.99 -4.01 -11.84
N PHE A 133 5.79 -4.61 -11.86
CA PHE A 133 5.32 -5.45 -10.76
C PHE A 133 6.29 -6.62 -10.52
N ARG A 134 6.68 -7.33 -11.59
CA ARG A 134 7.66 -8.42 -11.54
C ARG A 134 9.02 -7.94 -11.05
N TYR A 135 9.47 -6.79 -11.52
CA TYR A 135 10.73 -6.20 -11.05
C TYR A 135 10.73 -5.97 -9.54
N PHE A 136 9.66 -5.39 -8.98
CA PHE A 136 9.59 -5.09 -7.55
C PHE A 136 9.38 -6.33 -6.67
N HIS A 137 8.77 -7.40 -7.18
CA HIS A 137 8.56 -8.66 -6.44
C HIS A 137 9.74 -9.64 -6.53
N GLU A 138 10.64 -9.47 -7.50
CA GLU A 138 11.84 -10.30 -7.60
C GLU A 138 12.83 -9.95 -6.48
N LYS A 139 13.05 -10.86 -5.54
CA LYS A 139 13.95 -10.65 -4.39
C LYS A 139 15.43 -10.69 -4.81
N ASN A 140 15.77 -11.41 -5.87
CA ASN A 140 17.15 -11.54 -6.35
C ASN A 140 17.60 -10.33 -7.18
N ARG A 141 18.57 -9.59 -6.65
CA ARG A 141 19.12 -8.38 -7.31
C ARG A 141 19.70 -8.64 -8.70
N ALA A 142 20.38 -9.77 -8.91
CA ALA A 142 20.97 -10.09 -10.22
C ALA A 142 19.90 -10.40 -11.27
N LYS A 143 18.83 -11.10 -10.88
CA LYS A 143 17.67 -11.31 -11.76
C LYS A 143 16.98 -9.99 -12.11
N ARG A 144 16.81 -9.07 -11.14
CA ARG A 144 16.29 -7.72 -11.40
C ARG A 144 17.16 -6.93 -12.39
N ALA A 145 18.49 -7.00 -12.26
CA ALA A 145 19.41 -6.33 -13.18
C ALA A 145 19.29 -6.88 -14.61
N ARG A 146 19.32 -8.21 -14.75
CA ARG A 146 19.14 -8.89 -16.04
C ARG A 146 17.79 -8.58 -16.68
N PHE A 147 16.72 -8.49 -15.88
CA PHE A 147 15.40 -8.09 -16.37
C PHE A 147 15.43 -6.70 -17.01
N MET A 148 16.11 -5.73 -16.39
CA MET A 148 16.25 -4.38 -16.95
C MET A 148 17.07 -4.35 -18.24
N GLU A 149 18.13 -5.16 -18.34
CA GLU A 149 18.92 -5.29 -19.57
C GLU A 149 18.08 -5.82 -20.74
N LEU A 150 17.24 -6.83 -20.50
CA LEU A 150 16.34 -7.38 -21.52
C LEU A 150 15.31 -6.35 -21.99
N MET A 151 14.67 -5.65 -21.04
CA MET A 151 13.68 -4.61 -21.34
C MET A 151 14.29 -3.45 -22.14
N TYR A 152 15.54 -3.07 -21.84
CA TYR A 152 16.24 -2.00 -22.56
C TYR A 152 16.54 -2.39 -24.01
N ASN A 153 17.03 -3.62 -24.23
CA ASN A 153 17.39 -4.10 -25.57
C ASN A 153 16.17 -4.25 -26.49
N GLU A 154 15.00 -4.66 -25.97
CA GLU A 154 13.75 -4.72 -26.74
C GLU A 154 13.29 -3.32 -27.20
N SER A 155 13.44 -2.29 -26.35
CA SER A 155 13.04 -0.92 -26.68
C SER A 155 13.93 -0.22 -27.70
N THR A 156 15.14 -0.74 -27.95
CA THR A 156 16.09 -0.20 -28.95
C THR A 156 16.00 -0.89 -30.32
N MET A 157 15.16 -1.91 -30.45
CA MET A 157 14.92 -2.63 -31.72
C MET A 157 13.63 -2.18 -32.43
N GLU A 158 12.83 -1.31 -31.82
CA GLU A 158 11.70 -0.58 -32.43
C GLU A 158 12.13 0.83 -32.88
#